data_AF-A0A328DWK4-F1
#
_entry.id   AF-A0A328DWK4-F1
#
_cell.length_a   1.000
_cell.length_b   1.000
_cell.length_c   1.000
_cell.angle_alpha   90.00
_cell.angle_beta   90.00
_cell.angle_gamma   90.00
#
_symmetry.space_group_name_H-M   'P 1'
#
loop_
_entity.id
_entity.type
_entity.pdbx_description
1 polymer ?
#
loop_
_entity_poly.entity_id
_entity_poly.type
_entity_poly.pdbx_seq_one_letter_code
_entity_poly.pdbx_strand_id
1 'polypeptide(L)'
;MDTGIVDIPGSDDRFTVNFHQSSIETLVTYEPSKVVDWINDIERLHRDSLPKLIVGLDVEWRPSFSRHQNPVATLQLCVGNRCLIVQLLYCNPIPDELSAFLANSSYTFVGVGIGEDLEKLLEDYDLAVANGVELRTLAAEKANDRSLKNVGLKDMARIYLDAEVVKPKRVTMGRWDQEWLSEEQIRYACIDAFVCYEVGKILCGAES
;
A
#
# COMPACT_ATOMS: atom_id res chain seq x y z
N MET A 1 9.86 11.03 15.72
CA MET A 1 9.16 10.11 16.64
C MET A 1 9.73 8.72 16.40
N ASP A 2 9.80 7.88 17.42
CA ASP A 2 10.20 6.48 17.23
C ASP A 2 9.14 5.74 16.42
N THR A 3 9.58 4.84 15.53
CA THR A 3 8.70 4.01 14.71
C THR A 3 7.86 3.10 15.60
N GLY A 4 6.54 3.25 15.57
CA GLY A 4 5.63 2.58 16.49
C GLY A 4 4.21 2.53 15.97
N ILE A 5 3.35 1.80 16.68
CA ILE A 5 1.91 1.72 16.39
C ILE A 5 1.16 2.00 17.69
N VAL A 6 0.05 2.71 17.57
CA VAL A 6 -0.83 3.05 18.69
C VAL A 6 -2.26 2.74 18.28
N ASP A 7 -2.95 1.92 19.07
CA ASP A 7 -4.37 1.64 18.89
C ASP A 7 -5.19 2.91 19.17
N ILE A 8 -6.24 3.14 18.38
CA ILE A 8 -7.17 4.23 18.66
C ILE A 8 -8.19 3.73 19.70
N PRO A 9 -8.28 4.34 20.90
CA PRO A 9 -9.21 3.88 21.93
C PRO A 9 -10.65 3.79 21.42
N GLY A 10 -11.26 2.62 21.54
CA GLY A 10 -12.64 2.37 21.10
C GLY A 10 -12.79 1.92 19.64
N SER A 11 -11.69 1.61 18.94
CA SER A 11 -11.68 1.03 17.59
C SER A 11 -10.81 -0.23 17.57
N ASP A 12 -11.32 -1.33 17.04
CA ASP A 12 -10.57 -2.59 16.90
C ASP A 12 -9.85 -2.69 15.54
N ASP A 13 -10.09 -1.72 14.66
CA ASP A 13 -9.72 -1.69 13.25
C ASP A 13 -8.96 -0.41 12.83
N ARG A 14 -8.75 0.53 13.77
CA ARG A 14 -8.06 1.80 13.49
C ARG A 14 -6.83 1.96 14.34
N PHE A 15 -5.75 2.34 13.67
CA PHE A 15 -4.42 2.47 14.24
C PHE A 15 -3.78 3.78 13.81
N THR A 16 -2.88 4.30 14.63
CA THR A 16 -1.93 5.32 14.22
C THR A 16 -0.56 4.67 14.09
N VAL A 17 -0.04 4.59 12.86
CA VAL A 17 1.32 4.10 12.58
C VAL A 17 2.26 5.30 12.50
N ASN A 18 3.22 5.37 13.41
CA ASN A 18 4.27 6.39 13.40
C ASN A 18 5.48 5.88 12.63
N PHE A 19 5.91 6.67 11.65
CA PHE A 19 7.10 6.41 10.84
C PHE A 19 7.90 7.70 10.70
N HIS A 20 9.03 7.79 11.41
CA HIS A 20 9.88 8.98 11.51
C HIS A 20 9.13 10.24 11.95
N GLN A 21 8.86 11.17 11.03
CA GLN A 21 8.15 12.43 11.30
C GLN A 21 6.67 12.38 10.92
N SER A 22 6.21 11.24 10.41
CA SER A 22 4.84 11.05 9.93
C SER A 22 4.04 10.20 10.90
N SER A 23 2.77 10.58 11.06
CA SER A 23 1.75 9.77 11.73
C SER A 23 0.69 9.43 10.69
N ILE A 24 0.48 8.14 10.48
CA ILE A 24 -0.37 7.60 9.42
C ILE A 24 -1.63 7.03 10.07
N GLU A 25 -2.78 7.53 9.69
CA GLU A 25 -4.08 6.99 10.07
C GLU A 25 -4.34 5.72 9.25
N THR A 26 -4.34 4.57 9.92
CA THR A 26 -4.45 3.26 9.28
C THR A 26 -5.79 2.61 9.64
N LEU A 27 -6.55 2.22 8.62
CA LEU A 27 -7.77 1.41 8.75
C LEU A 27 -7.46 -0.01 8.27
N VAL A 28 -7.67 -1.02 9.11
CA VAL A 28 -7.52 -2.45 8.80
C VAL A 28 -8.89 -3.09 8.79
N THR A 29 -9.39 -3.53 7.65
CA THR A 29 -10.78 -4.00 7.56
C THR A 29 -10.96 -5.08 6.51
N TYR A 30 -11.97 -5.92 6.72
CA TYR A 30 -12.58 -6.76 5.68
C TYR A 30 -14.05 -6.39 5.43
N GLU A 31 -14.58 -5.38 6.12
CA GLU A 31 -15.96 -4.93 5.97
C GLU A 31 -16.12 -4.06 4.71
N PRO A 32 -16.95 -4.45 3.73
CA PRO A 32 -17.09 -3.71 2.48
C PRO A 32 -17.51 -2.25 2.66
N SER A 33 -18.43 -1.96 3.60
CA SER A 33 -18.88 -0.60 3.89
C SER A 33 -17.74 0.32 4.33
N LYS A 34 -16.82 -0.17 5.18
CA LYS A 34 -15.67 0.62 5.65
C LYS A 34 -14.66 0.90 4.53
N VAL A 35 -14.50 -0.03 3.58
CA VAL A 35 -13.70 0.19 2.37
C VAL A 35 -14.30 1.29 1.51
N VAL A 36 -15.62 1.22 1.26
CA VAL A 36 -16.35 2.25 0.50
C VAL A 36 -16.28 3.61 1.18
N ASP A 37 -16.47 3.67 2.50
CA ASP A 37 -16.38 4.89 3.29
C ASP A 37 -14.98 5.51 3.20
N TRP A 38 -13.92 4.70 3.30
CA TRP A 38 -12.55 5.18 3.14
C TRP A 38 -12.30 5.76 1.75
N ILE A 39 -12.74 5.08 0.68
CA ILE A 39 -12.61 5.58 -0.70
C ILE A 39 -13.32 6.93 -0.85
N ASN A 40 -14.58 7.01 -0.41
CA ASN A 40 -15.37 8.24 -0.47
C ASN A 40 -14.71 9.39 0.30
N ASP A 41 -14.11 9.09 1.46
CA ASP A 41 -13.39 10.07 2.26
C ASP A 41 -12.14 10.58 1.55
N ILE A 42 -11.36 9.69 0.94
CA ILE A 42 -10.16 10.05 0.18
C ILE A 42 -10.52 10.92 -1.01
N GLU A 43 -11.51 10.53 -1.81
CA GLU A 43 -11.92 11.32 -2.97
C GLU A 43 -12.49 12.69 -2.57
N ARG A 44 -13.19 12.76 -1.44
CA ARG A 44 -13.69 14.04 -0.89
C ARG A 44 -12.54 14.94 -0.43
N LEU A 45 -11.58 14.41 0.32
CA LEU A 45 -10.45 15.16 0.88
C LEU A 45 -9.48 15.61 -0.21
N HIS A 46 -9.34 14.83 -1.28
CA HIS A 46 -8.42 15.07 -2.38
C HIS A 46 -9.11 15.58 -3.65
N ARG A 47 -10.32 16.15 -3.51
CA ARG A 47 -11.17 16.61 -4.64
C ARG A 47 -10.42 17.42 -5.68
N ASP A 48 -9.59 18.35 -5.24
CA ASP A 48 -8.86 19.26 -6.14
C ASP A 48 -7.69 18.57 -6.87
N SER A 49 -7.19 17.47 -6.30
CA SER A 49 -6.11 16.63 -6.85
C SER A 49 -6.60 15.36 -7.55
N LEU A 50 -7.91 15.07 -7.55
CA LEU A 50 -8.49 13.85 -8.15
C LEU A 50 -8.02 13.58 -9.59
N PRO A 51 -7.84 14.58 -10.48
CA PRO A 51 -7.37 14.33 -11.84
C PRO A 51 -5.95 13.73 -11.92
N LYS A 52 -5.21 13.67 -10.81
CA LYS A 52 -3.84 13.14 -10.72
C LYS A 52 -3.58 12.50 -9.35
N LEU A 53 -4.56 11.79 -8.79
CA LEU A 53 -4.40 11.16 -7.49
C LEU A 53 -3.28 10.13 -7.53
N ILE A 54 -2.30 10.24 -6.64
CA ILE A 54 -1.25 9.24 -6.46
C ILE A 54 -1.64 8.37 -5.28
N VAL A 55 -1.58 7.05 -5.47
CA VAL A 55 -1.93 6.04 -4.47
C VAL A 55 -0.76 5.08 -4.32
N GLY A 56 -0.17 5.00 -3.12
CA GLY A 56 0.77 3.93 -2.81
C GLY A 56 0.03 2.61 -2.71
N LEU A 57 0.53 1.59 -3.40
CA LEU A 57 -0.06 0.25 -3.44
C LEU A 57 1.00 -0.78 -3.05
N ASP A 58 0.58 -1.71 -2.21
CA ASP A 58 1.33 -2.94 -1.90
C ASP A 58 0.32 -4.07 -1.62
N VAL A 59 0.77 -5.32 -1.71
CA VAL A 59 -0.04 -6.48 -1.33
C VAL A 59 0.80 -7.50 -0.58
N GLU A 60 0.16 -8.29 0.28
CA GLU A 60 0.84 -9.35 1.00
C GLU A 60 0.04 -10.66 0.94
N TRP A 61 0.75 -11.78 0.87
CA TRP A 61 0.18 -13.12 0.90
C TRP A 61 1.06 -14.08 1.70
N ARG A 62 0.49 -15.18 2.20
CA ARG A 62 1.28 -16.20 2.89
C ARG A 62 2.26 -16.85 1.90
N PRO A 63 3.58 -16.84 2.15
CA PRO A 63 4.51 -17.49 1.24
C PRO A 63 4.32 -19.00 1.16
N SER A 64 4.52 -19.56 -0.03
CA SER A 64 4.42 -21.00 -0.31
C SER A 64 5.68 -21.50 -1.01
N PHE A 65 6.26 -22.60 -0.53
CA PHE A 65 7.35 -23.32 -1.21
C PHE A 65 6.85 -24.25 -2.33
N SER A 66 5.54 -24.28 -2.55
CA SER A 66 4.92 -25.07 -3.62
C SER A 66 4.89 -24.28 -4.94
N ARG A 67 4.65 -24.96 -6.06
CA ARG A 67 4.41 -24.29 -7.35
C ARG A 67 3.17 -23.39 -7.31
N HIS A 68 2.19 -23.73 -6.48
CA HIS A 68 0.99 -22.92 -6.25
C HIS A 68 1.27 -21.95 -5.10
N GLN A 69 1.15 -20.66 -5.41
CA GLN A 69 1.20 -19.59 -4.43
C GLN A 69 -0.17 -19.44 -3.75
N ASN A 70 -0.19 -18.96 -2.51
CA ASN A 70 -1.45 -18.63 -1.83
C ASN A 70 -2.03 -17.36 -2.44
N PRO A 71 -3.36 -17.15 -2.42
CA PRO A 71 -3.99 -15.93 -2.91
C PRO A 71 -3.52 -14.68 -2.14
N VAL A 72 -3.68 -13.50 -2.73
CA VAL A 72 -3.44 -12.22 -2.04
C VAL A 72 -4.24 -12.19 -0.75
N ALA A 73 -3.57 -12.02 0.39
CA ALA A 73 -4.24 -11.96 1.67
C ALA A 73 -4.75 -10.55 1.99
N THR A 74 -3.93 -9.55 1.65
CA THR A 74 -4.20 -8.16 1.97
C THR A 74 -3.80 -7.24 0.82
N LEU A 75 -4.58 -6.18 0.63
CA LEU A 75 -4.28 -5.06 -0.26
C LEU A 75 -4.08 -3.80 0.57
N GLN A 76 -2.99 -3.08 0.34
CA GLN A 76 -2.71 -1.80 0.98
C GLN A 76 -2.87 -0.66 -0.01
N LEU A 77 -3.56 0.40 0.39
CA LEU A 77 -3.69 1.64 -0.36
C LEU A 77 -3.34 2.81 0.54
N CYS A 78 -2.46 3.70 0.10
CA CYS A 78 -2.06 4.87 0.87
C CYS A 78 -2.16 6.16 0.04
N VAL A 79 -2.84 7.17 0.61
CA VAL A 79 -2.91 8.53 0.05
C VAL A 79 -2.73 9.51 1.19
N GLY A 80 -1.70 10.34 1.08
CA GLY A 80 -1.28 11.24 2.16
C GLY A 80 -0.91 10.45 3.41
N ASN A 81 -1.45 10.88 4.55
CA ASN A 81 -1.29 10.18 5.82
C ASN A 81 -2.44 9.21 6.12
N ARG A 82 -3.16 8.73 5.10
CA ARG A 82 -4.26 7.76 5.28
C ARG A 82 -3.89 6.46 4.57
N CYS A 83 -3.88 5.36 5.31
CA CYS A 83 -3.63 4.03 4.80
C CYS A 83 -4.85 3.13 5.04
N LEU A 84 -5.26 2.40 4.02
CA LEU A 84 -6.25 1.33 4.09
C LEU A 84 -5.53 0.00 3.89
N ILE A 85 -5.78 -0.95 4.77
CA ILE A 85 -5.37 -2.35 4.65
C ILE A 85 -6.65 -3.18 4.54
N VAL A 86 -6.98 -3.61 3.33
CA VAL A 86 -8.12 -4.49 3.06
C VAL A 86 -7.67 -5.93 3.20
N GLN A 87 -8.26 -6.70 4.12
CA GLN A 87 -8.00 -8.14 4.22
C GLN A 87 -8.87 -8.90 3.19
N LEU A 88 -8.41 -8.93 1.94
CA LEU A 88 -9.14 -9.47 0.78
C LEU A 88 -9.62 -10.92 0.97
N LEU A 89 -8.86 -11.75 1.69
CA LEU A 89 -9.28 -13.12 2.02
C LEU A 89 -10.62 -13.22 2.77
N TYR A 90 -10.97 -12.18 3.52
CA TYR A 90 -12.17 -12.14 4.36
C TYR A 90 -13.20 -11.12 3.87
N CYS A 91 -12.87 -10.35 2.83
CA CYS A 91 -13.75 -9.34 2.25
C CYS A 91 -14.63 -9.99 1.18
N ASN A 92 -15.84 -10.40 1.56
CA ASN A 92 -16.78 -11.03 0.63
C ASN A 92 -18.23 -10.51 0.84
N PRO A 93 -18.85 -9.90 -0.19
CA PRO A 93 -18.27 -9.59 -1.49
C PRO A 93 -17.21 -8.49 -1.42
N ILE A 94 -16.27 -8.49 -2.36
CA ILE A 94 -15.41 -7.33 -2.60
C ILE A 94 -16.31 -6.21 -3.18
N PRO A 95 -16.29 -4.98 -2.63
CA PRO A 95 -17.16 -3.91 -3.11
C PRO A 95 -16.78 -3.46 -4.51
N ASP A 96 -17.78 -3.22 -5.37
CA ASP A 96 -17.59 -2.73 -6.74
C ASP A 96 -16.85 -1.39 -6.76
N GLU A 97 -17.02 -0.56 -5.72
CA GLU A 97 -16.31 0.71 -5.56
C GLU A 97 -14.80 0.54 -5.44
N LEU A 98 -14.32 -0.54 -4.81
CA LEU A 98 -12.88 -0.83 -4.77
C LEU A 98 -12.37 -1.21 -6.17
N SER A 99 -13.13 -2.04 -6.90
CA SER A 99 -12.79 -2.38 -8.30
C SER A 99 -12.78 -1.14 -9.19
N ALA A 100 -13.79 -0.29 -9.09
CA ALA A 100 -13.87 0.97 -9.83
C ALA A 100 -12.74 1.95 -9.47
N PHE A 101 -12.36 2.03 -8.19
CA PHE A 101 -11.25 2.86 -7.73
C PHE A 101 -9.92 2.41 -8.35
N LEU A 102 -9.63 1.11 -8.31
CA LEU A 102 -8.41 0.52 -8.90
C LEU A 102 -8.38 0.65 -10.44
N ALA A 103 -9.54 0.52 -11.08
CA ALA A 103 -9.70 0.64 -12.53
C ALA A 103 -9.73 2.10 -13.04
N ASN A 104 -9.67 3.10 -12.16
CA ASN A 104 -9.69 4.50 -12.56
C ASN A 104 -8.34 4.93 -13.16
N SER A 105 -8.31 5.14 -14.48
CA SER A 105 -7.11 5.56 -15.21
C SER A 105 -6.64 6.99 -14.92
N SER A 106 -7.43 7.80 -14.21
CA SER A 106 -7.01 9.12 -13.73
C SER A 106 -6.14 9.05 -12.48
N TYR A 107 -6.17 7.92 -11.76
CA TYR A 107 -5.34 7.67 -10.58
C TYR A 107 -4.05 6.97 -11.00
N THR A 108 -2.97 7.19 -10.25
CA THR A 108 -1.67 6.55 -10.47
C THR A 108 -1.33 5.71 -9.26
N PHE A 109 -1.22 4.41 -9.45
CA PHE A 109 -0.87 3.45 -8.41
C PHE A 109 0.63 3.19 -8.46
N VAL A 110 1.33 3.51 -7.38
CA VAL A 110 2.79 3.44 -7.32
C VAL A 110 3.23 2.36 -6.35
N GLY A 111 4.26 1.59 -6.73
CA GLY A 111 4.82 0.52 -5.90
C GLY A 111 6.21 0.09 -6.35
N VAL A 112 6.85 -0.78 -5.56
CA VAL A 112 8.14 -1.40 -5.87
C VAL A 112 7.92 -2.89 -6.09
N GLY A 113 8.16 -3.38 -7.31
CA GLY A 113 7.76 -4.74 -7.67
C GLY A 113 6.30 -4.86 -8.10
N ILE A 114 5.61 -3.72 -8.25
CA ILE A 114 4.15 -3.63 -8.41
C ILE A 114 3.58 -4.50 -9.53
N GLY A 115 4.35 -4.80 -10.60
CA GLY A 115 3.88 -5.65 -11.69
C GLY A 115 3.38 -7.02 -11.22
N GLU A 116 4.12 -7.68 -10.33
CA GLU A 116 3.73 -8.99 -9.77
C GLU A 116 2.46 -8.85 -8.91
N ASP A 117 2.34 -7.76 -8.15
CA ASP A 117 1.17 -7.47 -7.32
C ASP A 117 -0.09 -7.28 -8.17
N LEU A 118 0.02 -6.55 -9.29
CA LEU A 118 -1.11 -6.29 -10.19
C LEU A 118 -1.57 -7.56 -10.92
N GLU A 119 -0.62 -8.35 -11.42
CA GLU A 119 -0.91 -9.65 -12.02
C GLU A 119 -1.65 -10.53 -11.04
N LYS A 120 -1.19 -10.57 -9.79
CA LYS A 120 -1.76 -11.40 -8.74
C LYS A 120 -3.16 -10.93 -8.29
N LEU A 121 -3.38 -9.63 -8.17
CA LEU A 121 -4.71 -9.06 -7.88
C LEU A 121 -5.74 -9.40 -8.96
N LEU A 122 -5.32 -9.35 -10.23
CA LEU A 122 -6.17 -9.72 -11.35
C LEU A 122 -6.48 -11.22 -11.34
N GLU A 123 -5.46 -12.07 -11.15
CA GLU A 123 -5.61 -13.53 -11.15
C GLU A 123 -6.47 -14.05 -10.00
N ASP A 124 -6.28 -13.53 -8.78
CA ASP A 124 -6.94 -14.04 -7.59
C ASP A 124 -8.36 -13.46 -7.39
N TYR A 125 -8.59 -12.21 -7.82
CA TYR A 125 -9.78 -11.45 -7.43
C TYR A 125 -10.45 -10.68 -8.58
N ASP A 126 -9.97 -10.78 -9.82
CA ASP A 126 -10.44 -9.99 -10.98
C ASP A 126 -10.35 -8.46 -10.73
N LEU A 127 -9.39 -8.04 -9.90
CA LEU A 127 -9.15 -6.64 -9.58
C LEU A 127 -8.09 -6.04 -10.53
N ALA A 128 -8.57 -5.41 -11.61
CA ALA A 128 -7.70 -4.71 -12.56
C ALA A 128 -7.26 -3.34 -12.01
N VAL A 129 -5.94 -3.10 -11.98
CA VAL A 129 -5.37 -1.77 -11.68
C VAL A 129 -4.98 -1.08 -12.98
N ALA A 130 -5.65 0.03 -13.31
CA ALA A 130 -5.58 0.62 -14.65
C ALA A 130 -4.23 1.32 -14.95
N ASN A 131 -3.58 1.88 -13.94
CA ASN A 131 -2.39 2.72 -14.12
C ASN A 131 -1.36 2.48 -13.01
N GLY A 132 -0.71 1.32 -13.07
CA GLY A 132 0.40 0.95 -12.20
C GLY A 132 1.74 1.53 -12.67
N VAL A 133 2.53 2.05 -11.75
CA VAL A 133 3.85 2.66 -12.00
C VAL A 133 4.90 2.03 -11.09
N GLU A 134 5.89 1.40 -11.72
CA GLU A 134 7.07 0.84 -11.05
C GLU A 134 8.04 1.96 -10.66
N LEU A 135 8.14 2.23 -9.36
CA LEU A 135 8.95 3.33 -8.81
C LEU A 135 10.43 3.21 -9.15
N ARG A 136 10.98 1.99 -9.19
CA ARG A 136 12.40 1.78 -9.52
C ARG A 136 12.73 2.20 -10.94
N THR A 137 11.81 1.94 -11.88
CA THR A 137 11.96 2.33 -13.29
C THR A 137 11.86 3.84 -13.42
N LEU A 138 10.84 4.45 -12.80
CA LEU A 138 10.65 5.90 -12.82
C LEU A 138 11.85 6.65 -12.19
N ALA A 139 12.34 6.16 -11.05
CA ALA A 139 13.53 6.69 -10.38
C ALA A 139 14.78 6.61 -11.28
N ALA A 140 15.02 5.45 -11.89
CA ALA A 140 16.16 5.23 -12.78
C ALA A 140 16.14 6.18 -13.99
N GLU A 141 14.96 6.41 -14.56
CA GLU A 141 14.79 7.32 -15.70
C GLU A 141 15.02 8.77 -15.31
N LYS A 142 14.42 9.23 -14.20
CA LYS A 142 14.57 10.61 -13.72
C LYS A 142 15.99 10.96 -13.28
N ALA A 143 16.68 10.03 -12.62
CA ALA A 143 18.06 10.21 -12.17
C ALA A 143 19.10 9.90 -13.26
N ASN A 144 18.68 9.35 -14.41
CA ASN A 144 19.56 8.76 -15.41
C ASN A 144 20.56 7.75 -14.81
N ASP A 145 20.08 6.94 -13.85
CA ASP A 145 20.88 5.95 -13.13
C ASP A 145 20.19 4.57 -13.18
N ARG A 146 20.73 3.68 -14.01
CA ARG A 146 20.19 2.32 -14.18
C ARG A 146 20.35 1.45 -12.94
N SER A 147 21.22 1.79 -11.99
CA SER A 147 21.40 1.01 -10.78
C SER A 147 20.13 0.99 -9.91
N LEU A 148 19.33 2.05 -9.97
CA LEU A 148 18.06 2.19 -9.26
C LEU A 148 16.99 1.17 -9.70
N LYS A 149 17.15 0.49 -10.85
CA LYS A 149 16.22 -0.57 -11.25
C LYS A 149 16.26 -1.79 -10.34
N ASN A 150 17.33 -1.96 -9.55
CA ASN A 150 17.55 -3.15 -8.72
C ASN A 150 17.46 -2.87 -7.22
N VAL A 151 17.17 -1.64 -6.80
CA VAL A 151 17.11 -1.30 -5.37
C VAL A 151 15.77 -1.74 -4.77
N GLY A 152 15.78 -2.13 -3.50
CA GLY A 152 14.55 -2.49 -2.79
C GLY A 152 13.85 -1.27 -2.18
N LEU A 153 12.64 -1.47 -1.66
CA LEU A 153 11.87 -0.40 -1.01
C LEU A 153 12.63 0.28 0.15
N LYS A 154 13.44 -0.47 0.90
CA LYS A 154 14.29 0.08 1.97
C LYS A 154 15.29 1.10 1.45
N ASP A 155 15.89 0.82 0.30
CA ASP A 155 16.87 1.69 -0.30
C ASP A 155 16.18 2.89 -0.96
N MET A 156 14.99 2.71 -1.55
CA MET A 156 14.16 3.82 -2.02
C MET A 156 13.81 4.78 -0.88
N ALA A 157 13.39 4.26 0.28
CA ALA A 157 13.12 5.08 1.46
C ALA A 157 14.35 5.86 1.92
N ARG A 158 15.53 5.22 1.95
CA ARG A 158 16.78 5.89 2.31
C ARG A 158 17.16 6.99 1.31
N ILE A 159 17.06 6.69 0.01
CA ILE A 159 17.47 7.62 -1.05
C ILE A 159 16.56 8.84 -1.13
N TYR A 160 15.24 8.65 -1.03
CA TYR A 160 14.27 9.70 -1.32
C TYR A 160 13.66 10.35 -0.07
N LEU A 161 13.63 9.65 1.06
CA LEU A 161 12.97 10.13 2.28
C LEU A 161 13.95 10.28 3.46
N ASP A 162 15.24 9.96 3.28
CA ASP A 162 16.24 9.87 4.36
C ASP A 162 15.73 9.00 5.54
N ALA A 163 14.99 7.94 5.20
CA ALA A 163 14.27 7.11 6.17
C ALA A 163 14.72 5.65 6.13
N GLU A 164 15.00 5.09 7.30
CA GLU A 164 15.29 3.65 7.45
C GLU A 164 14.00 2.83 7.60
N VAL A 165 13.89 1.75 6.82
CA VAL A 165 12.76 0.80 6.85
C VAL A 165 13.25 -0.57 7.31
N VAL A 166 12.64 -1.09 8.37
CA VAL A 166 12.95 -2.42 8.90
C VAL A 166 11.90 -3.43 8.42
N LYS A 167 12.34 -4.38 7.58
CA LYS A 167 11.54 -5.52 7.11
C LYS A 167 12.05 -6.81 7.76
N PRO A 168 11.58 -7.21 8.96
CA PRO A 168 12.05 -8.41 9.63
C PRO A 168 11.48 -9.65 8.93
N LYS A 169 12.33 -10.66 8.67
CA LYS A 169 11.94 -11.89 7.95
C LYS A 169 10.73 -12.60 8.56
N ARG A 170 10.54 -12.52 9.89
CA ARG A 170 9.38 -13.13 10.56
C ARG A 170 8.04 -12.50 10.19
N VAL A 171 8.03 -11.23 9.77
CA VAL A 171 6.83 -10.54 9.28
C VAL A 171 6.64 -10.83 7.80
N THR A 172 7.70 -10.68 6.99
CA THR A 172 7.62 -10.95 5.53
C THR A 172 7.30 -12.41 5.20
N MET A 173 7.69 -13.34 6.08
CA MET A 173 7.36 -14.77 5.98
C MET A 173 6.21 -15.18 6.91
N GLY A 174 5.45 -14.20 7.40
CA GLY A 174 4.39 -14.39 8.38
C GLY A 174 3.14 -15.05 7.81
N ARG A 175 2.20 -15.36 8.72
CA ARG A 175 0.85 -15.80 8.39
C ARG A 175 0.02 -14.56 8.01
N TRP A 176 0.15 -14.09 6.78
CA TRP A 176 -0.70 -13.01 6.25
C TRP A 176 -2.15 -13.47 6.00
N ASP A 177 -2.37 -14.78 5.93
CA ASP A 177 -3.66 -15.45 5.75
C ASP A 177 -4.43 -15.66 7.06
N GLN A 178 -4.14 -14.88 8.11
CA GLN A 178 -4.82 -14.96 9.39
C GLN A 178 -5.83 -13.82 9.52
N GLU A 179 -6.93 -14.06 10.21
CA GLU A 179 -8.04 -13.10 10.35
C GLU A 179 -7.66 -11.83 11.12
N TRP A 180 -6.70 -11.98 12.05
CA TRP A 180 -6.23 -10.91 12.93
C TRP A 180 -4.75 -10.66 12.68
N LEU A 181 -4.42 -9.59 11.96
CA LEU A 181 -3.03 -9.18 11.77
C LEU A 181 -2.41 -8.75 13.09
N SER A 182 -1.15 -9.11 13.29
CA SER A 182 -0.37 -8.55 14.40
C SER A 182 -0.07 -7.07 14.16
N GLU A 183 0.11 -6.32 15.23
CA GLU A 183 0.61 -4.92 15.19
C GLU A 183 1.82 -4.75 14.27
N GLU A 184 2.73 -5.73 14.25
CA GLU A 184 3.91 -5.67 13.39
C GLU A 184 3.60 -5.83 11.91
N GLN A 185 2.62 -6.67 11.56
CA GLN A 185 2.13 -6.82 10.19
C GLN A 185 1.39 -5.55 9.75
N ILE A 186 0.53 -5.00 10.60
CA ILE A 186 -0.19 -3.74 10.33
C ILE A 186 0.81 -2.61 10.07
N ARG A 187 1.79 -2.45 10.96
CA ARG A 187 2.84 -1.44 10.82
C ARG A 187 3.66 -1.65 9.55
N TYR A 188 4.04 -2.90 9.25
CA TYR A 188 4.81 -3.24 8.05
C TYR A 188 4.06 -2.85 6.78
N ALA A 189 2.84 -3.37 6.61
CA ALA A 189 2.02 -3.16 5.43
C ALA A 189 1.67 -1.67 5.24
N CYS A 190 1.39 -0.97 6.33
CA CYS A 190 1.17 0.47 6.30
C CYS A 190 2.41 1.25 5.84
N ILE A 191 3.59 0.94 6.38
CA ILE A 191 4.83 1.65 6.03
C ILE A 191 5.18 1.41 4.57
N ASP A 192 4.98 0.20 4.05
CA ASP A 192 5.35 -0.10 2.68
C ASP A 192 4.51 0.69 1.67
N ALA A 193 3.19 0.68 1.81
CA ALA A 193 2.31 1.50 0.97
C ALA A 193 2.57 3.01 1.15
N PHE A 194 2.85 3.45 2.38
CA PHE A 194 3.18 4.87 2.66
C PHE A 194 4.48 5.31 2.00
N VAL A 195 5.55 4.49 2.08
CA VAL A 195 6.83 4.78 1.42
C VAL A 195 6.63 4.82 -0.10
N CYS A 196 5.88 3.88 -0.67
CA CYS A 196 5.54 3.90 -2.09
C CYS A 196 4.82 5.20 -2.47
N TYR A 197 3.83 5.62 -1.68
CA TYR A 197 3.12 6.89 -1.89
C TYR A 197 4.06 8.10 -1.84
N GLU A 198 4.85 8.28 -0.78
CA GLU A 198 5.72 9.45 -0.62
C GLU A 198 6.81 9.52 -1.69
N VAL A 199 7.43 8.39 -2.03
CA VAL A 199 8.41 8.31 -3.13
C VAL A 199 7.74 8.62 -4.47
N GLY A 200 6.55 8.08 -4.70
CA GLY A 200 5.76 8.38 -5.90
C GLY A 200 5.38 9.85 -6.01
N LYS A 201 5.02 10.50 -4.91
CA LYS A 201 4.73 11.94 -4.86
C LYS A 201 5.93 12.77 -5.32
N ILE A 202 7.12 12.48 -4.77
CA ILE A 202 8.39 13.13 -5.13
C ILE A 202 8.71 12.90 -6.61
N LEU A 203 8.63 11.64 -7.07
CA LEU A 203 9.00 11.29 -8.43
C LEU A 203 7.98 11.77 -9.47
N CYS A 204 6.69 11.82 -9.17
CA CYS A 204 5.67 12.30 -10.10
C CYS A 204 5.55 13.83 -10.14
N GLY A 205 6.22 14.56 -9.23
CA GLY A 205 6.19 16.02 -9.18
C GLY A 205 4.85 16.57 -8.69
N ALA A 206 4.14 15.82 -7.83
CA ALA A 206 2.97 16.34 -7.13
C ALA A 206 3.48 17.19 -5.95
N GLU A 207 3.48 18.51 -6.11
CA GLU A 207 3.85 19.43 -5.02
C GLU A 207 2.79 19.38 -3.91
N SER A 208 3.27 19.36 -2.67
CA SER A 208 2.51 19.43 -1.40
C SER A 208 1.84 20.77 -1.17
#